data_AF-A0A3P6BT40-F1
#
_entry.id   AF-A0A3P6BT40-F1
#
_cell.length_a   1.000
_cell.length_b   1.000
_cell.length_c   1.000
_cell.angle_alpha   90.00
_cell.angle_beta   90.00
_cell.angle_gamma   90.00
#
_symmetry.space_group_name_H-M   'P 1'
#
loop_
_entity.id
_entity.type
_entity.pdbx_description
1 polymer ?
#
loop_
_entity_poly.entity_id
_entity_poly.type
_entity_poly.pdbx_seq_one_letter_code
_entity_poly.pdbx_strand_id
1 'polypeptide(L)' 'MDWVLVRLVFQMVIYYNVWKERNGRRHQKPWSTAAQVTRSIDKMIRNRISSLKYEPSHKFEGLRRRWFELAP' A
#
# COMPACT_ATOMS: atom_id res chain seq x y z
N MET A 1 -5.94 2.89 15.47
CA MET A 1 -6.01 3.00 14.00
C MET A 1 -4.65 2.76 13.36
N ASP A 2 -3.58 3.30 13.95
CA ASP A 2 -2.22 3.23 13.40
C ASP A 2 -1.70 1.80 13.23
N TRP A 3 -2.03 0.88 14.15
CA TRP A 3 -1.70 -0.55 14.00
C TRP A 3 -2.28 -1.21 12.74
N VAL A 4 -3.45 -0.76 12.27
CA VAL A 4 -4.07 -1.27 11.03
C VAL A 4 -3.31 -0.74 9.82
N LEU A 5 -2.89 0.52 9.85
CA LEU A 5 -2.05 1.12 8.81
C LEU A 5 -0.69 0.42 8.74
N VAL A 6 -0.03 0.18 9.88
CA VAL A 6 1.25 -0.55 9.94
C VAL A 6 1.12 -1.95 9.33
N ARG A 7 0.06 -2.69 9.69
CA ARG A 7 -0.20 -4.01 9.09
C ARG A 7 -0.45 -3.94 7.59
N LEU A 8 -1.21 -2.96 7.11
CA LEU A 8 -1.46 -2.74 5.69
C LEU A 8 -0.16 -2.43 4.93
N VAL A 9 0.65 -1.50 5.45
CA VAL A 9 1.96 -1.15 4.88
C VAL A 9 2.85 -2.39 4.82
N PHE A 10 2.96 -3.14 5.91
CA PHE A 10 3.77 -4.35 5.98
C PHE A 10 3.35 -5.40 4.94
N GLN A 11 2.04 -5.67 4.82
CA GLN A 11 1.50 -6.58 3.80
C GLN A 11 1.82 -6.11 2.38
N MET A 12 1.67 -4.81 2.10
CA MET A 12 1.94 -4.24 0.77
C MET A 12 3.43 -4.25 0.42
N VAL A 13 4.30 -3.99 1.41
CA VAL A 13 5.76 -4.08 1.26
C VAL A 13 6.17 -5.50 0.95
N ILE A 14 5.67 -6.51 1.67
CA ILE A 14 5.97 -7.93 1.39
C ILE A 14 5.49 -8.30 -0.01
N TYR A 15 4.25 -7.95 -0.35
CA TYR A 15 3.71 -8.22 -1.67
C TYR A 15 4.53 -7.58 -2.79
N TYR A 16 4.96 -6.32 -2.63
CA TYR A 16 5.74 -5.65 -3.68
C TYR A 16 7.19 -6.12 -3.75
N ASN A 17 7.91 -6.10 -2.63
CA ASN A 17 9.34 -6.40 -2.58
C ASN A 17 9.65 -7.87 -2.78
N VAL A 18 8.82 -8.77 -2.25
CA VAL A 18 9.10 -10.20 -2.35
C VAL A 18 8.40 -10.79 -3.56
N TRP A 19 7.09 -10.56 -3.71
CA TRP A 19 6.34 -11.24 -4.76
C TRP A 19 6.49 -10.54 -6.10
N LYS A 20 6.23 -9.23 -6.17
CA LYS A 20 6.18 -8.50 -7.45
C LYS A 20 7.56 -8.37 -8.10
N GLU A 21 8.59 -8.12 -7.31
CA GLU A 21 9.99 -8.07 -7.78
C GLU A 21 10.45 -9.45 -8.28
N ARG A 22 10.21 -10.53 -7.51
CA ARG A 22 10.55 -11.89 -7.95
C ARG A 22 9.79 -12.29 -9.21
N ASN A 23 8.51 -11.95 -9.30
CA ASN A 23 7.72 -12.24 -10.49
C ASN A 23 8.18 -11.41 -11.69
N GLY A 24 8.56 -10.15 -11.47
CA GLY A 24 9.19 -9.31 -12.49
C GLY A 24 10.45 -9.94 -13.05
N ARG A 25 11.32 -10.47 -12.19
CA ARG A 25 12.54 -11.19 -12.61
C ARG A 25 12.23 -12.44 -13.44
N ARG A 26 11.20 -13.21 -13.07
CA ARG A 26 10.76 -14.37 -13.87
C ARG A 26 10.30 -13.99 -15.27
N HIS A 27 9.79 -12.78 -15.45
CA HIS A 27 9.33 -12.25 -16.74
C HIS A 27 10.35 -11.29 -17.39
N GLN A 28 11.63 -11.34 -16.98
CA GLN A 28 12.72 -10.49 -17.51
C GLN A 28 12.41 -8.98 -17.47
N LYS A 29 11.61 -8.54 -16.49
CA LYS A 29 11.34 -7.11 -16.30
C LYS A 29 12.57 -6.41 -15.71
N PRO A 30 12.80 -5.15 -16.11
CA PRO A 30 13.86 -4.34 -15.54
C PRO A 30 13.62 -4.08 -14.04
N TRP A 31 14.71 -3.83 -13.34
CA TRP A 31 14.74 -3.54 -11.91
C TRP A 31 13.85 -2.34 -11.57
N SER A 32 13.05 -2.48 -10.51
CA SER A 32 12.30 -1.35 -9.97
C SER A 32 13.19 -0.57 -9.01
N THR A 33 13.30 0.74 -9.22
CA THR A 33 13.97 1.62 -8.25
C THR A 33 13.16 1.72 -6.96
N ALA A 34 13.83 1.97 -5.83
CA ALA A 34 13.16 2.14 -4.55
C ALA A 34 12.04 3.21 -4.61
N ALA A 35 12.26 4.30 -5.33
CA ALA A 35 11.25 5.35 -5.54
C ALA A 35 10.00 4.85 -6.29
N GLN A 36 10.17 4.02 -7.33
CA GLN A 36 9.05 3.42 -8.07
C GLN A 36 8.27 2.42 -7.22
N VAL A 37 8.98 1.65 -6.39
CA VAL A 37 8.38 0.73 -5.42
C VAL A 37 7.55 1.50 -4.40
N THR A 38 8.11 2.54 -3.78
CA THR A 38 7.43 3.37 -2.78
C THR A 38 6.17 4.03 -3.35
N ARG A 39 6.23 4.64 -4.54
CA ARG A 39 5.04 5.21 -5.22
C ARG A 39 3.96 4.16 -5.49
N SER A 40 4.37 2.95 -5.86
CA SER A 40 3.42 1.88 -6.15
C SER A 40 2.76 1.35 -4.88
N ILE A 41 3.49 1.29 -3.77
CA ILE A 41 2.96 0.93 -2.45
C ILE A 41 1.95 1.98 -1.98
N ASP A 42 2.29 3.28 -2.06
CA ASP A 42 1.36 4.36 -1.71
C ASP A 42 0.05 4.27 -2.51
N LYS A 43 0.14 4.09 -3.85
CA LYS A 43 -1.04 3.91 -4.69
C LYS A 43 -1.89 2.72 -4.29
N MET A 44 -1.27 1.58 -3.98
CA MET A 44 -2.02 0.38 -3.54
C MET A 44 -2.69 0.60 -2.19
N ILE A 45 -2.04 1.27 -1.24
CA ILE A 45 -2.61 1.59 0.07
C ILE A 45 -3.82 2.51 -0.12
N ARG A 46 -3.70 3.58 -0.91
CA ARG A 46 -4.82 4.47 -1.24
C ARG A 46 -5.99 3.72 -1.90
N ASN A 47 -5.69 2.82 -2.84
CA ASN A 47 -6.70 1.99 -3.50
C ASN A 47 -7.38 1.03 -2.52
N ARG A 48 -6.62 0.37 -1.63
CA ARG A 48 -7.16 -0.56 -0.64
C ARG A 48 -8.05 0.15 0.37
N ILE A 49 -7.60 1.30 0.87
CA ILE A 49 -8.37 2.21 1.73
C ILE A 49 -9.66 2.64 1.03
N SER A 50 -9.59 2.97 -0.25
CA SER A 50 -10.79 3.39 -1.01
C SER A 50 -11.73 2.24 -1.36
N SER A 51 -11.23 1.01 -1.44
CA SER A 51 -12.04 -0.20 -1.65
C SER A 51 -12.75 -0.68 -0.38
N LEU A 52 -12.29 -0.26 0.80
CA LEU A 52 -13.03 -0.40 2.04
C LEU A 52 -14.22 0.57 1.94
N LYS A 53 -15.31 0.12 1.32
CA LYS A 53 -16.57 0.87 1.21
C LYS A 53 -17.02 1.27 2.62
N TYR A 54 -16.74 2.52 2.98
CA TYR A 54 -17.12 3.06 4.28
C TYR A 54 -18.63 3.23 4.31
N GLU A 55 -19.34 2.36 5.01
CA GLU A 55 -20.70 2.67 5.48
C GLU A 55 -20.65 3.91 6.40
N PRO A 56 -21.71 4.72 6.48
CA PRO A 56 -21.78 5.82 7.44
C PRO A 56 -21.51 5.27 8.86
N SER A 57 -20.59 5.87 9.64
CA SER A 57 -20.09 5.39 10.95
C SER A 57 -19.11 4.21 10.94
N HIS A 58 -18.51 3.88 9.80
CA HIS A 58 -17.54 2.78 9.72
C HIS A 58 -16.34 3.04 10.64
N LYS A 59 -15.93 2.01 11.40
CA LYS A 59 -14.73 1.98 12.28
C LYS A 59 -13.40 2.37 11.63
N PHE A 60 -13.35 2.63 10.32
CA PHE A 60 -12.15 3.03 9.58
C PHE A 60 -12.30 4.40 8.90
N GLU A 61 -13.39 5.10 9.17
CA GLU A 61 -13.59 6.50 8.80
C GLU A 61 -12.42 7.31 9.40
N GLY A 62 -11.63 7.97 8.53
CA GLY A 62 -10.40 8.68 8.93
C GLY A 62 -9.08 7.96 8.63
N LEU A 63 -9.09 6.67 8.25
CA LEU A 63 -7.86 5.96 7.87
C LEU A 63 -7.19 6.61 6.64
N ARG A 64 -8.01 7.07 5.69
CA ARG A 64 -7.56 7.85 4.52
C ARG A 64 -6.89 9.16 4.95
N ARG A 65 -7.50 9.92 5.87
CA ARG A 65 -6.98 11.22 6.33
C ARG A 65 -5.62 11.05 7.01
N ARG A 66 -5.52 10.08 7.92
CA ARG A 66 -4.28 9.70 8.60
C ARG A 66 -3.18 9.27 7.62
N TRP A 67 -3.53 8.56 6.54
CA TRP A 67 -2.56 8.20 5.50
C TRP A 67 -2.05 9.42 4.73
N PHE A 68 -2.93 10.37 4.39
CA PHE A 68 -2.52 11.62 3.72
C PHE A 68 -1.65 12.53 4.60
N GLU A 69 -1.83 12.49 5.92
CA GLU A 69 -0.96 13.22 6.88
C GLU A 69 0.44 12.61 7.00
N LEU A 70 0.58 11.29 6.79
CA LEU A 70 1.82 10.54 7.00
C LEU A 70 2.59 10.23 5.71
N ALA A 71 1.92 10.24 4.55
CA ALA A 71 2.55 9.90 3.28
C ALA A 71 3.48 11.02 2.79
N PRO A 72 4.71 10.70 2.34
CA PRO A 72 5.68 11.66 1.81
C PRO A 72 5.33 12.20 0.42
#